data_AF-A0A2A4TNJ9-F1
#
_entry.id   AF-A0A2A4TNJ9-F1
#
_cell.length_a   1.000
_cell.length_b   1.000
_cell.length_c   1.000
_cell.angle_alpha   90.00
_cell.angle_beta   90.00
_cell.angle_gamma   90.00
#
_symmetry.space_group_name_H-M   'P 1'
#
loop_
_entity.id
_entity.type
_entity.pdbx_description
1 polymer ?
#
loop_
_entity_poly.entity_id
_entity_poly.type
_entity_poly.pdbx_seq_one_letter_code
_entity_poly.pdbx_strand_id
1 'polypeptide(L)'
;MKGSKEAVAIWQQIPNNMRLTLLNNVFCGNCGTAVGISDATAKIYDDSFLIHGNCIECGHNVVRHIEDLIKPSGDDHAAKLMKLASYAKNSKFNQMLEDLIPLQIRDSGLWDPISSGLFEDEDESENDPTEQIIYKDVLAKGSRYCWEMEQVLPGHDPDDLDCPILQGIAIREAEGISAGIAHFKSLIKVDPRCLDAYAHIGNTYFNMSGRQAKSMAKTYYKQGVAIGLKFIGNHINDVFSWGLIDNRPFLRCLEGFGLCLLEQGKTQDALSVFKHMLLLNPLDNQGIRFIIDEHQEEI
;
A
#
# COMPACT_ATOMS: atom_id res chain seq x y z
N MET A 1 10.19 -11.90 25.99
CA MET A 1 11.41 -11.40 25.31
C MET A 1 11.72 -10.02 25.86
N LYS A 2 12.97 -9.75 26.28
CA LYS A 2 13.43 -8.40 26.65
C LYS A 2 14.08 -7.72 25.45
N GLY A 3 14.21 -6.39 25.43
CA GLY A 3 14.87 -5.67 24.32
C GLY A 3 14.51 -4.18 24.26
N SER A 4 15.04 -3.46 23.28
CA SER A 4 14.55 -2.11 22.94
C SER A 4 13.10 -2.19 22.45
N LYS A 5 12.36 -1.08 22.52
CA LYS A 5 10.96 -1.04 22.02
C LYS A 5 10.86 -1.52 20.58
N GLU A 6 11.79 -1.08 19.73
CA GLU A 6 11.89 -1.46 18.32
C GLU A 6 12.18 -2.96 18.13
N ALA A 7 13.18 -3.51 18.83
CA ALA A 7 13.53 -4.92 18.72
C ALA A 7 12.40 -5.84 19.23
N VAL A 8 11.68 -5.42 20.26
CA VAL A 8 10.51 -6.16 20.76
C VAL A 8 9.35 -6.09 19.77
N ALA A 9 9.14 -4.94 19.10
CA ALA A 9 8.12 -4.82 18.06
C ALA A 9 8.40 -5.73 16.86
N ILE A 10 9.65 -5.82 16.38
CA ILE A 10 10.04 -6.76 15.31
C ILE A 10 9.82 -8.20 15.74
N TRP A 11 10.23 -8.57 16.97
CA TRP A 11 9.94 -9.90 17.53
C TRP A 11 8.44 -10.22 17.55
N GLN A 12 7.61 -9.21 17.82
CA GLN A 12 6.16 -9.34 17.86
C GLN A 12 5.48 -9.50 16.48
N GLN A 13 6.21 -9.31 15.38
CA GLN A 13 5.70 -9.58 14.02
C GLN A 13 5.86 -11.06 13.64
N ILE A 14 6.80 -11.79 14.26
CA ILE A 14 7.04 -13.21 13.97
C ILE A 14 5.87 -14.06 14.52
N PRO A 15 5.22 -14.93 13.74
CA PRO A 15 4.21 -15.87 14.23
C PRO A 15 4.65 -16.68 15.47
N ASN A 16 3.73 -16.90 16.41
CA ASN A 16 4.03 -17.54 17.70
C ASN A 16 4.66 -18.95 17.57
N ASN A 17 4.22 -19.75 16.60
CA ASN A 17 4.80 -21.06 16.30
C ASN A 17 6.27 -20.95 15.86
N MET A 18 6.61 -19.96 15.04
CA MET A 18 8.00 -19.72 14.60
C MET A 18 8.89 -19.19 15.74
N ARG A 19 8.36 -18.34 16.63
CA ARG A 19 9.09 -17.86 17.81
C ARG A 19 9.61 -19.01 18.67
N LEU A 20 8.79 -20.03 18.90
CA LEU A 20 9.18 -21.22 19.68
C LEU A 20 10.30 -22.00 18.98
N THR A 21 10.19 -22.20 17.68
CA THR A 21 11.23 -22.87 16.87
C THR A 21 12.55 -22.10 16.92
N LEU A 22 12.52 -20.78 16.81
CA LEU A 22 13.69 -19.92 16.86
C LEU A 22 14.39 -19.97 18.22
N LEU A 23 13.61 -19.95 19.31
CA LEU A 23 14.15 -20.01 20.67
C LEU A 23 14.72 -21.39 21.03
N ASN A 24 14.18 -22.46 20.45
CA ASN A 24 14.63 -23.83 20.73
C ASN A 24 15.72 -24.35 19.75
N ASN A 25 16.07 -23.52 18.77
CA ASN A 25 16.95 -23.79 17.62
C ASN A 25 18.47 -23.53 17.79
N VAL A 26 18.98 -22.81 18.78
CA VAL A 26 20.31 -22.16 18.62
C VAL A 26 21.51 -23.11 18.69
N PHE A 27 22.53 -22.92 17.86
CA PHE A 27 23.80 -23.65 18.02
C PHE A 27 24.59 -23.12 19.22
N CYS A 28 24.96 -23.99 20.14
CA CYS A 28 25.84 -23.65 21.25
C CYS A 28 27.25 -24.17 21.01
N GLY A 29 28.22 -23.25 20.90
CA GLY A 29 29.63 -23.61 20.69
C GLY A 29 30.24 -24.46 21.81
N ASN A 30 29.68 -24.39 23.03
CA ASN A 30 30.16 -25.19 24.17
C ASN A 30 29.56 -26.60 24.18
N CYS A 31 28.28 -26.76 23.84
CA CYS A 31 27.64 -28.09 23.74
C CYS A 31 27.96 -28.80 22.41
N GLY A 32 28.37 -28.05 21.39
CA GLY A 32 28.62 -28.56 20.04
C GLY A 32 27.35 -29.01 19.30
N THR A 33 26.17 -28.58 19.73
CA THR A 33 24.87 -28.99 19.17
C THR A 33 23.83 -27.86 19.25
N ALA A 34 22.68 -28.07 18.61
CA ALA A 34 21.51 -27.21 18.73
C ALA A 34 20.83 -27.38 20.08
N VAL A 35 20.45 -26.26 20.71
CA VAL A 35 19.88 -26.16 22.06
C VAL A 35 18.85 -25.02 22.11
N GLY A 36 18.15 -24.89 23.23
CA GLY A 36 17.30 -23.72 23.50
C GLY A 36 18.01 -22.51 24.10
N ILE A 37 17.36 -21.35 24.03
CA ILE A 37 17.78 -20.08 24.62
C ILE A 37 16.93 -19.76 25.86
N SER A 38 17.56 -19.59 27.02
CA SER A 38 16.98 -18.93 28.20
C SER A 38 17.37 -17.45 28.25
N ASP A 39 16.61 -16.66 29.02
CA ASP A 39 16.84 -15.22 29.23
C ASP A 39 16.95 -14.39 27.93
N ALA A 40 16.18 -14.82 26.92
CA ALA A 40 16.24 -14.25 25.58
C ALA A 40 15.98 -12.73 25.56
N THR A 41 16.90 -12.02 24.91
CA THR A 41 16.89 -10.58 24.68
C THR A 41 17.11 -10.26 23.21
N ALA A 42 16.18 -9.54 22.60
CA ALA A 42 16.26 -9.08 21.21
C ALA A 42 17.08 -7.81 21.10
N LYS A 43 17.95 -7.74 20.09
CA LYS A 43 18.81 -6.59 19.79
C LYS A 43 18.92 -6.39 18.28
N ILE A 44 19.09 -5.13 17.88
CA ILE A 44 19.34 -4.73 16.49
C ILE A 44 20.77 -4.17 16.43
N TYR A 45 21.56 -4.65 15.48
CA TYR A 45 22.92 -4.19 15.20
C TYR A 45 23.11 -4.12 13.69
N ASP A 46 23.46 -2.95 13.15
CA ASP A 46 23.79 -2.75 11.72
C ASP A 46 22.87 -3.55 10.77
N ASP A 47 21.57 -3.24 10.84
CA ASP A 47 20.50 -3.89 10.05
C ASP A 47 20.35 -5.42 10.26
N SER A 48 20.85 -5.96 11.37
CA SER A 48 20.75 -7.38 11.72
C SER A 48 19.95 -7.58 13.01
N PHE A 49 19.00 -8.53 12.98
CA PHE A 49 18.19 -8.89 14.15
C PHE A 49 18.81 -10.06 14.90
N LEU A 50 19.23 -9.82 16.14
CA LEU A 50 19.90 -10.81 16.98
C LEU A 50 19.07 -11.13 18.23
N ILE A 51 19.04 -12.41 18.58
CA ILE A 51 18.53 -12.88 19.87
C ILE A 51 19.71 -13.36 20.69
N HIS A 52 19.99 -12.65 21.78
CA HIS A 52 21.00 -13.04 22.77
C HIS A 52 20.33 -13.80 23.91
N GLY A 53 21.06 -14.74 24.51
CA GLY A 53 20.66 -15.36 25.77
C GLY A 53 21.67 -16.41 26.21
N ASN A 54 21.19 -17.35 27.02
CA ASN A 54 22.01 -18.43 27.57
C ASN A 54 21.52 -19.78 27.06
N CYS A 55 22.46 -20.70 26.82
CA CYS A 55 22.16 -22.08 26.51
C CYS A 55 21.39 -22.71 27.68
N ILE A 56 20.23 -23.33 27.42
CA ILE A 56 19.45 -23.99 28.47
C ILE A 56 20.18 -25.18 29.10
N GLU A 57 21.10 -25.81 28.37
CA GLU A 57 21.81 -27.01 28.82
C GLU A 57 23.06 -26.69 29.65
N CYS A 58 23.86 -25.70 29.23
CA CYS A 58 25.16 -25.42 29.84
C CYS A 58 25.34 -23.98 30.35
N GLY A 59 24.36 -23.09 30.14
CA GLY A 59 24.41 -21.69 30.55
C GLY A 59 25.32 -20.79 29.71
N HIS A 60 26.10 -21.34 28.76
CA HIS A 60 27.00 -20.56 27.91
C HIS A 60 26.25 -19.52 27.06
N ASN A 61 26.87 -18.38 26.80
CA ASN A 61 26.26 -17.34 25.97
C ASN A 61 26.04 -17.85 24.55
N VAL A 62 24.83 -17.63 24.04
CA VAL A 62 24.42 -18.02 22.69
C VAL A 62 23.79 -16.82 22.00
N VAL A 63 23.96 -16.75 20.69
CA VAL A 63 23.37 -15.72 19.85
C VAL A 63 22.76 -16.40 18.63
N ARG A 64 21.50 -16.08 18.36
CA ARG A 64 20.83 -16.45 17.12
C ARG A 64 20.69 -15.22 16.25
N HIS A 65 21.30 -15.27 15.08
CA HIS A 65 21.02 -14.34 14.00
C HIS A 65 19.72 -14.78 13.33
N ILE A 66 18.80 -13.83 13.10
CA ILE A 66 17.66 -14.07 12.24
C ILE A 66 17.84 -13.27 10.97
N GLU A 67 18.14 -14.01 9.91
CA GLU A 67 18.23 -13.49 8.56
C GLU A 67 16.85 -13.02 8.08
N ASP A 68 16.84 -12.00 7.23
CA ASP A 68 15.66 -11.51 6.50
C ASP A 68 14.50 -10.89 7.31
N LEU A 69 14.67 -10.67 8.63
CA LEU A 69 13.68 -9.89 9.41
C LEU A 69 13.84 -8.37 9.28
N ILE A 70 15.06 -7.91 8.95
CA ILE A 70 15.39 -6.48 8.73
C ILE A 70 15.69 -6.21 7.25
N LYS A 71 15.66 -7.23 6.40
CA LYS A 71 15.54 -6.95 4.97
C LYS A 71 14.09 -6.52 4.74
N PRO A 72 13.80 -5.29 4.27
CA PRO A 72 12.53 -5.08 3.59
C PRO A 72 12.44 -6.22 2.56
N SER A 73 11.32 -6.95 2.55
CA SER A 73 11.04 -7.93 1.51
C SER A 73 11.51 -7.34 0.18
N GLY A 74 12.23 -8.13 -0.61
CA GLY A 74 13.15 -7.68 -1.67
C GLY A 74 12.62 -6.73 -2.76
N ASP A 75 11.38 -6.27 -2.67
CA ASP A 75 10.86 -5.10 -3.33
C ASP A 75 10.07 -4.24 -2.32
N ASP A 76 10.68 -3.16 -1.80
CA ASP A 76 9.93 -2.16 -1.05
C ASP A 76 8.99 -1.41 -2.02
N HIS A 77 7.85 -2.03 -2.29
CA HIS A 77 6.83 -1.52 -3.21
C HIS A 77 6.34 -0.13 -2.79
N ALA A 78 6.28 0.13 -1.48
CA ALA A 78 5.94 1.45 -0.93
C ALA A 78 7.01 2.49 -1.31
N ALA A 79 8.30 2.22 -1.09
CA ALA A 79 9.37 3.13 -1.47
C ALA A 79 9.47 3.33 -2.99
N LYS A 80 9.27 2.27 -3.78
CA LYS A 80 9.21 2.37 -5.25
C LYS A 80 8.03 3.25 -5.69
N LEU A 81 6.84 3.04 -5.12
CA LEU A 81 5.66 3.86 -5.40
C LEU A 81 5.90 5.32 -5.03
N MET A 82 6.42 5.60 -3.83
CA MET A 82 6.78 6.97 -3.41
C MET A 82 7.74 7.62 -4.39
N LYS A 83 8.77 6.89 -4.85
CA LYS A 83 9.72 7.39 -5.85
C LYS A 83 9.04 7.66 -7.20
N LEU A 84 8.19 6.75 -7.68
CA LEU A 84 7.46 6.89 -8.95
C LEU A 84 6.49 8.08 -8.93
N ALA A 85 5.82 8.30 -7.80
CA ALA A 85 4.89 9.39 -7.57
C ALA A 85 5.59 10.73 -7.24
N SER A 86 6.88 10.72 -6.90
CA SER A 86 7.62 11.93 -6.55
C SER A 86 7.74 12.95 -7.69
N TYR A 87 7.90 14.21 -7.30
CA TYR A 87 8.15 15.33 -8.19
C TYR A 87 9.48 16.00 -7.83
N ALA A 88 10.09 16.69 -8.81
CA ALA A 88 11.30 17.45 -8.54
C ALA A 88 11.04 18.51 -7.46
N LYS A 89 11.96 18.63 -6.50
CA LYS A 89 11.83 19.51 -5.31
C LYS A 89 11.45 20.95 -5.66
N ASN A 90 11.99 21.47 -6.77
CA ASN A 90 11.76 22.86 -7.22
C ASN A 90 10.57 23.00 -8.20
N SER A 91 9.80 21.94 -8.43
CA SER A 91 8.63 22.01 -9.31
C SER A 91 7.46 22.72 -8.62
N LYS A 92 6.67 23.47 -9.40
CA LYS A 92 5.46 24.14 -8.90
C LYS A 92 4.50 23.18 -8.19
N PHE A 93 4.37 21.96 -8.72
CA PHE A 93 3.52 20.94 -8.12
C PHE A 93 4.06 20.46 -6.77
N ASN A 94 5.37 20.22 -6.65
CA ASN A 94 5.94 19.82 -5.37
C ASN A 94 5.80 20.91 -4.31
N GLN A 95 5.99 22.18 -4.68
CA GLN A 95 5.76 23.30 -3.77
C GLN A 95 4.31 23.35 -3.29
N MET A 96 3.35 23.30 -4.22
CA MET A 96 1.92 23.21 -3.88
C MET A 96 1.64 22.02 -2.96
N LEU A 97 2.19 20.84 -3.26
CA LEU A 97 2.02 19.62 -2.48
C LEU A 97 2.55 19.79 -1.04
N GLU A 98 3.69 20.46 -0.85
CA GLU A 98 4.21 20.74 0.50
C GLU A 98 3.32 21.68 1.30
N ASP A 99 2.71 22.66 0.64
CA ASP A 99 1.83 23.65 1.25
C ASP A 99 0.42 23.10 1.60
N LEU A 100 0.06 21.91 1.11
CA LEU A 100 -1.24 21.28 1.41
C LEU A 100 -1.33 20.82 2.86
N ILE A 101 -2.42 21.22 3.51
CA ILE A 101 -2.85 20.63 4.79
C ILE A 101 -3.31 19.19 4.50
N PRO A 102 -2.72 18.17 5.17
CA PRO A 102 -3.13 16.78 4.99
C PRO A 102 -4.62 16.56 5.26
N LEU A 103 -5.23 15.64 4.52
CA LEU A 103 -6.59 15.16 4.83
C LEU A 103 -6.63 14.49 6.19
N GLN A 104 -7.80 14.58 6.83
CA GLN A 104 -8.06 13.72 7.98
C GLN A 104 -8.13 12.26 7.50
N ILE A 105 -7.66 11.35 8.35
CA ILE A 105 -7.88 9.91 8.20
C ILE A 105 -8.55 9.42 9.49
N ARG A 106 -9.57 8.57 9.35
CA ARG A 106 -10.39 8.06 10.45
C ARG A 106 -10.11 6.57 10.63
N ASP A 107 -9.91 6.16 11.87
CA ASP A 107 -9.75 4.76 12.23
C ASP A 107 -11.07 4.01 12.01
N SER A 108 -11.02 2.92 11.23
CA SER A 108 -12.14 2.01 10.96
C SER A 108 -11.96 0.64 11.62
N GLY A 109 -10.98 0.51 12.52
CA GLY A 109 -10.69 -0.69 13.29
C GLY A 109 -9.59 -1.57 12.69
N LEU A 110 -9.34 -2.69 13.36
CA LEU A 110 -8.33 -3.66 12.95
C LEU A 110 -8.87 -4.51 11.79
N TRP A 111 -8.15 -4.53 10.68
CA TRP A 111 -8.35 -5.48 9.60
C TRP A 111 -7.48 -6.72 9.84
N ASP A 112 -8.05 -7.91 9.65
CA ASP A 112 -7.37 -9.18 9.84
C ASP A 112 -7.56 -10.07 8.60
N PRO A 113 -6.47 -10.54 7.95
CA PRO A 113 -6.58 -11.31 6.70
C PRO A 113 -7.30 -12.65 6.84
N ILE A 114 -7.33 -13.24 8.05
CA ILE A 114 -7.96 -14.55 8.28
C ILE A 114 -9.47 -14.40 8.39
N SER A 115 -9.94 -13.32 9.03
CA SER A 115 -11.37 -13.08 9.25
C SER A 115 -11.99 -12.04 8.32
N SER A 116 -11.28 -11.57 7.29
CA SER A 116 -11.76 -10.51 6.39
C SER A 116 -12.54 -11.00 5.18
N GLY A 117 -12.71 -12.31 5.01
CA GLY A 117 -13.23 -12.87 3.77
C GLY A 117 -12.29 -12.80 2.57
N LEU A 118 -10.97 -12.73 2.81
CA LEU A 118 -9.99 -12.71 1.72
C LEU A 118 -9.99 -14.02 0.91
N PHE A 119 -10.33 -15.15 1.54
CA PHE A 119 -10.37 -16.49 0.93
C PHE A 119 -11.68 -17.24 1.25
N GLU A 120 -12.75 -16.53 1.63
CA GLU A 120 -14.00 -17.17 2.12
C GLU A 120 -14.81 -17.88 1.01
N ASP A 121 -14.50 -17.64 -0.27
CA ASP A 121 -15.20 -18.21 -1.43
C ASP A 121 -14.51 -19.44 -2.06
N GLU A 122 -13.37 -19.89 -1.52
CA GLU A 122 -12.68 -21.08 -2.04
C GLU A 122 -13.25 -22.34 -1.37
N ASP A 123 -13.95 -23.17 -2.16
CA ASP A 123 -14.06 -24.60 -1.85
C ASP A 123 -12.64 -25.09 -1.49
N GLU A 124 -12.46 -25.80 -0.37
CA GLU A 124 -11.16 -26.27 0.15
C GLU A 124 -10.28 -27.03 -0.89
N SER A 125 -10.83 -27.33 -2.08
CA SER A 125 -10.17 -27.94 -3.24
C SER A 125 -9.43 -26.98 -4.18
N GLU A 126 -9.57 -25.65 -4.07
CA GLU A 126 -8.87 -24.68 -4.94
C GLU A 126 -8.06 -23.66 -4.12
N ASN A 127 -7.16 -24.14 -3.24
CA ASN A 127 -6.02 -23.33 -2.83
C ASN A 127 -5.14 -23.09 -4.08
N ASP A 128 -5.45 -22.09 -4.91
CA ASP A 128 -4.61 -21.73 -6.04
C ASP A 128 -3.25 -21.22 -5.50
N PRO A 129 -2.14 -21.95 -5.73
CA PRO A 129 -0.83 -21.51 -5.27
C PRO A 129 -0.45 -20.12 -5.80
N THR A 130 -1.04 -19.72 -6.92
CA THR A 130 -0.83 -18.42 -7.58
C THR A 130 -1.41 -17.28 -6.76
N GLU A 131 -2.63 -17.42 -6.23
CA GLU A 131 -3.21 -16.40 -5.36
C GLU A 131 -2.40 -16.23 -4.07
N GLN A 132 -1.91 -17.31 -3.48
CA GLN A 132 -1.03 -17.23 -2.30
C GLN A 132 0.29 -16.50 -2.59
N ILE A 133 0.82 -16.62 -3.82
CA ILE A 133 2.02 -15.91 -4.26
C ILE A 133 1.72 -14.41 -4.42
N ILE A 134 0.59 -14.06 -5.06
CA ILE A 134 0.18 -12.68 -5.28
C ILE A 134 -0.08 -11.96 -3.95
N TYR A 135 -0.74 -12.63 -3.01
CA TYR A 135 -1.06 -12.08 -1.69
C TYR A 135 0.05 -12.26 -0.64
N LYS A 136 1.20 -12.83 -1.00
CA LYS A 136 2.30 -13.14 -0.05
C LYS A 136 2.65 -11.95 0.86
N ASP A 137 2.76 -10.74 0.31
CA ASP A 137 3.12 -9.55 1.07
C ASP A 137 1.97 -9.09 1.99
N VAL A 138 0.72 -9.22 1.54
CA VAL A 138 -0.49 -8.93 2.33
C VAL A 138 -0.56 -9.85 3.54
N LEU A 139 -0.33 -11.16 3.32
CA LEU A 139 -0.34 -12.17 4.37
C LEU A 139 0.83 -12.02 5.33
N ALA A 140 2.03 -11.72 4.81
CA ALA A 140 3.22 -11.50 5.63
C ALA A 140 3.07 -10.28 6.56
N LYS A 141 2.33 -9.24 6.14
CA LYS A 141 2.03 -8.07 6.98
C LYS A 141 1.03 -8.37 8.09
N GLY A 142 0.15 -9.36 7.90
CA GLY A 142 -0.85 -9.75 8.89
C GLY A 142 -1.86 -8.63 9.20
N SER A 143 -2.44 -8.71 10.39
CA SER A 143 -3.47 -7.78 10.86
C SER A 143 -2.91 -6.36 11.05
N ARG A 144 -3.67 -5.35 10.59
CA ARG A 144 -3.27 -3.94 10.62
C ARG A 144 -4.49 -3.03 10.57
N TYR A 145 -4.33 -1.76 10.93
CA TYR A 145 -5.47 -0.85 11.00
C TYR A 145 -6.04 -0.56 9.61
N CYS A 146 -7.35 -0.37 9.56
CA CYS A 146 -8.08 0.09 8.40
C CYS A 146 -8.43 1.56 8.60
N TRP A 147 -8.22 2.38 7.58
CA TRP A 147 -8.43 3.82 7.63
C TRP A 147 -9.37 4.27 6.51
N GLU A 148 -10.15 5.31 6.81
CA GLU A 148 -10.95 6.04 5.82
C GLU A 148 -10.39 7.45 5.66
N MET A 149 -10.11 7.86 4.42
CA MET A 149 -9.71 9.23 4.10
C MET A 149 -10.90 10.19 4.24
N GLU A 150 -10.65 11.46 4.53
CA GLU A 150 -11.65 12.51 4.43
C GLU A 150 -12.12 12.70 2.97
N GLN A 151 -13.43 12.77 2.77
CA GLN A 151 -13.99 13.20 1.49
C GLN A 151 -13.80 14.71 1.28
N VAL A 152 -13.23 15.09 0.13
CA VAL A 152 -13.15 16.50 -0.28
C VAL A 152 -13.98 16.75 -1.53
N LEU A 153 -15.08 17.48 -1.34
CA LEU A 153 -16.00 17.90 -2.37
C LEU A 153 -16.11 19.45 -2.36
N PRO A 154 -15.34 20.15 -3.20
CA PRO A 154 -15.27 21.61 -3.15
C PRO A 154 -16.61 22.26 -3.43
N GLY A 155 -17.07 23.11 -2.49
CA GLY A 155 -18.35 23.81 -2.61
C GLY A 155 -19.59 22.95 -2.41
N HIS A 156 -19.44 21.69 -1.99
CA HIS A 156 -20.56 20.81 -1.66
C HIS A 156 -21.07 21.11 -0.25
N ASP A 157 -22.39 21.23 -0.13
CA ASP A 157 -23.09 21.19 1.14
C ASP A 157 -23.40 19.72 1.46
N PRO A 158 -22.95 19.17 2.61
CA PRO A 158 -23.23 17.78 3.00
C PRO A 158 -24.72 17.44 3.11
N ASP A 159 -25.59 18.43 3.27
CA ASP A 159 -27.04 18.25 3.30
C ASP A 159 -27.68 18.27 1.89
N ASP A 160 -26.90 18.55 0.85
CA ASP A 160 -27.33 18.55 -0.55
C ASP A 160 -27.09 17.18 -1.21
N LEU A 161 -28.03 16.75 -2.04
CA LEU A 161 -27.87 15.56 -2.87
C LEU A 161 -26.97 15.82 -4.08
N ASP A 162 -26.78 17.10 -4.45
CA ASP A 162 -25.98 17.51 -5.59
C ASP A 162 -24.48 17.47 -5.27
N CYS A 163 -23.87 16.34 -5.62
CA CYS A 163 -22.42 16.16 -5.55
C CYS A 163 -21.72 16.82 -6.76
N PRO A 164 -20.72 17.70 -6.55
CA PRO A 164 -19.98 18.36 -7.63
C PRO A 164 -19.29 17.39 -8.60
N ILE A 165 -18.97 16.17 -8.14
CA ILE A 165 -18.42 15.13 -9.01
C ILE A 165 -19.49 14.59 -9.98
N LEU A 166 -20.70 14.30 -9.48
CA LEU A 166 -21.82 13.86 -10.31
C LEU A 166 -22.23 14.96 -11.31
N GLN A 167 -22.21 16.23 -10.88
CA GLN A 167 -22.41 17.37 -11.78
C GLN A 167 -21.39 17.38 -12.92
N GLY A 168 -20.10 17.14 -12.61
CA GLY A 168 -19.04 17.08 -13.63
C GLY A 168 -19.24 15.94 -14.64
N ILE A 169 -19.76 14.79 -14.20
CA ILE A 169 -20.14 13.68 -15.07
C ILE A 169 -21.31 14.10 -15.98
N ALA A 170 -22.36 14.67 -15.41
CA ALA A 170 -23.53 15.14 -16.16
C ALA A 170 -23.17 16.22 -17.20
N ILE A 171 -22.32 17.20 -16.83
CA ILE A 171 -21.80 18.22 -17.75
C ILE A 171 -21.02 17.57 -18.90
N ARG A 172 -20.17 16.57 -18.60
CA ARG A 172 -19.43 15.86 -19.63
C ARG A 172 -20.34 15.15 -20.62
N GLU A 173 -21.43 14.56 -20.14
CA GLU A 173 -22.41 13.84 -20.97
C GLU A 173 -23.27 14.80 -21.81
N ALA A 174 -23.68 15.93 -21.24
CA ALA A 174 -24.53 16.91 -21.91
C ALA A 174 -23.76 17.85 -22.86
N GLU A 175 -22.56 18.29 -22.47
CA GLU A 175 -21.80 19.37 -23.13
C GLU A 175 -20.45 18.89 -23.71
N GLY A 176 -20.06 17.66 -23.40
CA GLY A 176 -18.88 17.00 -23.96
C GLY A 176 -17.64 17.00 -23.06
N ILE A 177 -16.63 16.26 -23.52
CA ILE A 177 -15.38 15.97 -22.79
C ILE A 177 -14.70 17.22 -22.23
N SER A 178 -14.60 18.28 -23.04
CA SER A 178 -13.90 19.51 -22.66
C SER A 178 -14.59 20.24 -21.51
N ALA A 179 -15.92 20.28 -21.50
CA ALA A 179 -16.70 20.91 -20.44
C ALA A 179 -16.56 20.15 -19.11
N GLY A 180 -16.67 18.82 -19.14
CA GLY A 180 -16.44 17.99 -17.96
C GLY A 180 -15.03 18.15 -17.37
N ILE A 181 -13.99 18.13 -18.21
CA ILE A 181 -12.61 18.37 -17.77
C ILE A 181 -12.47 19.77 -17.16
N ALA A 182 -13.10 20.79 -17.76
CA ALA A 182 -13.06 22.15 -17.22
C ALA A 182 -13.72 22.22 -15.83
N HIS A 183 -14.85 21.54 -15.64
CA HIS A 183 -15.51 21.43 -14.34
C HIS A 183 -14.61 20.79 -13.29
N PHE A 184 -14.06 19.59 -13.55
CA PHE A 184 -13.17 18.93 -12.59
C PHE A 184 -11.91 19.75 -12.28
N LYS A 185 -11.34 20.45 -13.27
CA LYS A 185 -10.23 21.39 -13.04
C LYS A 185 -10.64 22.56 -12.15
N SER A 186 -11.89 23.01 -12.22
CA SER A 186 -12.39 24.06 -11.34
C SER A 186 -12.46 23.59 -9.89
N LEU A 187 -12.83 22.33 -9.64
CA LEU A 187 -12.80 21.72 -8.30
C LEU A 187 -11.38 21.67 -7.74
N ILE A 188 -10.41 21.19 -8.54
CA ILE A 188 -8.98 21.16 -8.16
C ILE A 188 -8.46 22.56 -7.86
N LYS A 189 -8.93 23.58 -8.58
CA LYS A 189 -8.51 24.97 -8.34
C LYS A 189 -9.03 25.51 -7.01
N VAL A 190 -10.22 25.09 -6.58
CA VAL A 190 -10.78 25.47 -5.27
C VAL A 190 -10.09 24.70 -4.16
N ASP A 191 -9.96 23.38 -4.30
CA ASP A 191 -9.25 22.53 -3.36
C ASP A 191 -8.49 21.41 -4.11
N PRO A 192 -7.14 21.48 -4.18
CA PRO A 192 -6.34 20.43 -4.80
C PRO A 192 -6.42 19.08 -4.10
N ARG A 193 -7.02 18.99 -2.91
CA ARG A 193 -7.20 17.75 -2.17
C ARG A 193 -8.36 16.91 -2.71
N CYS A 194 -9.16 17.43 -3.66
CA CYS A 194 -10.24 16.70 -4.33
C CYS A 194 -9.68 15.61 -5.28
N LEU A 195 -9.27 14.47 -4.71
CA LEU A 195 -8.68 13.35 -5.45
C LEU A 195 -9.61 12.80 -6.56
N ASP A 196 -10.92 12.87 -6.37
CA ASP A 196 -11.88 12.31 -7.31
C ASP A 196 -11.89 13.09 -8.64
N ALA A 197 -11.66 14.41 -8.58
CA ALA A 197 -11.47 15.22 -9.79
C ALA A 197 -10.23 14.77 -10.59
N TYR A 198 -9.13 14.41 -9.93
CA TYR A 198 -7.95 13.86 -10.62
C TYR A 198 -8.25 12.52 -11.27
N ALA A 199 -8.93 11.61 -10.55
CA ALA A 199 -9.34 10.31 -11.08
C ALA A 199 -10.24 10.47 -12.32
N HIS A 200 -11.24 11.35 -12.27
CA HIS A 200 -12.16 11.58 -13.40
C HIS A 200 -11.48 12.23 -14.61
N ILE A 201 -10.57 13.19 -14.42
CA ILE A 201 -9.79 13.75 -15.52
C ILE A 201 -8.86 12.69 -16.11
N GLY A 202 -8.19 11.90 -15.25
CA GLY A 202 -7.36 10.77 -15.63
C GLY A 202 -8.10 9.77 -16.51
N ASN A 203 -9.26 9.29 -16.04
CA ASN A 203 -10.13 8.34 -16.77
C ASN A 203 -10.55 8.90 -18.13
N THR A 204 -10.91 10.18 -18.16
CA THR A 204 -11.35 10.84 -19.40
C THR A 204 -10.22 10.86 -20.43
N TYR A 205 -9.00 11.25 -20.05
CA TYR A 205 -7.85 11.22 -20.95
C TYR A 205 -7.38 9.80 -21.28
N PHE A 206 -7.52 8.84 -20.36
CA PHE A 206 -7.11 7.47 -20.58
C PHE A 206 -7.94 6.79 -21.67
N ASN A 207 -9.24 7.09 -21.72
CA ASN A 207 -10.18 6.58 -22.73
C ASN A 207 -10.09 7.29 -24.08
N MET A 208 -9.30 8.37 -24.18
CA MET A 208 -9.05 9.05 -25.44
C MET A 208 -7.88 8.42 -26.19
N SER A 209 -7.98 8.43 -27.52
CA SER A 209 -6.90 7.97 -28.39
C SER A 209 -5.72 8.96 -28.41
N GLY A 210 -4.52 8.42 -28.58
CA GLY A 210 -3.31 9.18 -28.87
C GLY A 210 -2.37 9.37 -27.67
N ARG A 211 -1.07 9.41 -27.98
CA ARG A 211 0.00 9.47 -26.99
C ARG A 211 -0.11 10.66 -26.03
N GLN A 212 -0.56 11.82 -26.54
CA GLN A 212 -0.73 13.01 -25.71
C GLN A 212 -1.81 12.79 -24.66
N ALA A 213 -2.94 12.18 -25.01
CA ALA A 213 -4.01 11.89 -24.07
C ALA A 213 -3.54 10.92 -22.99
N LYS A 214 -2.87 9.82 -23.36
CA LYS A 214 -2.28 8.87 -22.40
C LYS A 214 -1.25 9.52 -21.45
N SER A 215 -0.44 10.46 -21.95
CA SER A 215 0.49 11.25 -21.13
C SER A 215 -0.25 12.17 -20.14
N MET A 216 -1.34 12.80 -20.58
CA MET A 216 -2.20 13.61 -19.71
C MET A 216 -2.86 12.75 -18.64
N ALA A 217 -3.40 11.59 -19.00
CA ALA A 217 -4.00 10.64 -18.05
C ALA A 217 -3.01 10.29 -16.93
N LYS A 218 -1.81 9.84 -17.31
CA LYS A 218 -0.73 9.54 -16.36
C LYS A 218 -0.41 10.72 -15.45
N THR A 219 -0.41 11.93 -15.99
CA THR A 219 -0.11 13.15 -15.23
C THR A 219 -1.15 13.37 -14.13
N TYR A 220 -2.45 13.32 -14.44
CA TYR A 220 -3.49 13.54 -13.43
C TYR A 220 -3.55 12.42 -12.41
N TYR A 221 -3.44 11.15 -12.83
CA TYR A 221 -3.37 10.05 -11.89
C TYR A 221 -2.16 10.17 -10.96
N LYS A 222 -0.96 10.44 -11.50
CA LYS A 222 0.25 10.63 -10.70
C LYS A 222 0.11 11.76 -9.69
N GLN A 223 -0.54 12.88 -10.07
CA GLN A 223 -0.81 13.98 -9.15
C GLN A 223 -1.73 13.55 -8.00
N GLY A 224 -2.84 12.87 -8.31
CA GLY A 224 -3.75 12.32 -7.30
C GLY A 224 -3.07 11.31 -6.38
N VAL A 225 -2.21 10.44 -6.92
CA VAL A 225 -1.40 9.50 -6.14
C VAL A 225 -0.44 10.24 -5.20
N ALA A 226 0.31 11.23 -5.70
CA ALA A 226 1.27 11.98 -4.88
C ALA A 226 0.58 12.72 -3.71
N ILE A 227 -0.61 13.28 -3.97
CA ILE A 227 -1.43 13.95 -2.98
C ILE A 227 -1.94 12.94 -1.94
N GLY A 228 -2.51 11.80 -2.37
CA GLY A 228 -2.99 10.76 -1.47
C GLY A 228 -1.87 10.14 -0.61
N LEU A 229 -0.70 9.86 -1.20
CA LEU A 229 0.46 9.35 -0.47
C LEU A 229 0.95 10.32 0.61
N LYS A 230 0.92 11.63 0.35
CA LYS A 230 1.24 12.63 1.38
C LYS A 230 0.28 12.53 2.56
N PHE A 231 -0.99 12.26 2.31
CA PHE A 231 -2.02 12.27 3.35
C PHE A 231 -2.02 11.00 4.20
N ILE A 232 -1.84 9.84 3.58
CA ILE A 232 -1.75 8.59 4.34
C ILE A 232 -0.42 8.51 5.11
N GLY A 233 0.66 9.13 4.60
CA GLY A 233 1.92 9.27 5.31
C GLY A 233 2.45 7.95 5.88
N ASN A 234 2.57 7.87 7.20
CA ASN A 234 3.07 6.68 7.89
C ASN A 234 2.12 5.46 7.81
N HIS A 235 0.89 5.66 7.36
CA HIS A 235 -0.13 4.61 7.15
C HIS A 235 -0.04 3.98 5.75
N ILE A 236 1.00 4.28 4.97
CA ILE A 236 1.22 3.71 3.63
C ILE A 236 1.24 2.17 3.61
N ASN A 237 1.49 1.51 4.74
CA ASN A 237 1.48 0.05 4.85
C ASN A 237 0.23 -0.51 5.56
N ASP A 238 -0.75 0.33 5.89
CA ASP A 238 -2.03 -0.04 6.50
C ASP A 238 -3.11 -0.31 5.44
N VAL A 239 -4.35 -0.57 5.85
CA VAL A 239 -5.47 -0.84 4.93
C VAL A 239 -6.27 0.44 4.67
N PHE A 240 -6.58 0.69 3.41
CA PHE A 240 -7.53 1.65 2.88
C PHE A 240 -8.52 0.89 1.99
N SER A 241 -9.49 0.23 2.62
CA SER A 241 -10.45 -0.64 1.93
C SER A 241 -11.33 0.15 0.96
N TRP A 242 -11.63 -0.44 -0.19
CA TRP A 242 -12.63 0.07 -1.14
C TRP A 242 -14.06 0.17 -0.55
N GLY A 243 -14.36 -0.65 0.46
CA GLY A 243 -15.65 -0.63 1.17
C GLY A 243 -15.91 0.70 1.88
N LEU A 244 -14.85 1.38 2.31
CA LEU A 244 -14.86 2.73 2.85
C LEU A 244 -14.81 3.71 1.68
N ILE A 245 -15.95 4.32 1.38
CA ILE A 245 -16.21 4.95 0.07
C ILE A 245 -15.26 6.11 -0.24
N ASP A 246 -14.77 6.79 0.81
CA ASP A 246 -13.91 7.96 0.67
C ASP A 246 -12.46 7.60 0.29
N ASN A 247 -12.10 6.31 0.37
CA ASN A 247 -10.81 5.81 -0.13
C ASN A 247 -10.78 5.64 -1.66
N ARG A 248 -11.95 5.46 -2.28
CA ARG A 248 -12.06 5.10 -3.72
C ARG A 248 -11.39 6.10 -4.66
N PRO A 249 -11.48 7.43 -4.45
CA PRO A 249 -10.77 8.39 -5.29
C PRO A 249 -9.25 8.16 -5.35
N PHE A 250 -8.64 7.86 -4.20
CA PHE A 250 -7.21 7.56 -4.13
C PHE A 250 -6.87 6.23 -4.81
N LEU A 251 -7.64 5.19 -4.54
CA LEU A 251 -7.46 3.86 -5.13
C LEU A 251 -7.62 3.87 -6.66
N ARG A 252 -8.57 4.66 -7.19
CA ARG A 252 -8.72 4.88 -8.64
C ARG A 252 -7.53 5.61 -9.25
N CYS A 253 -6.94 6.57 -8.51
CA CYS A 253 -5.73 7.24 -8.98
C CYS A 253 -4.54 6.26 -9.06
N LEU A 254 -4.39 5.37 -8.08
CA LEU A 254 -3.35 4.34 -8.09
C LEU A 254 -3.53 3.38 -9.27
N GLU A 255 -4.74 2.85 -9.48
CA GLU A 255 -5.07 1.95 -10.58
C GLU A 255 -4.75 2.60 -11.93
N GLY A 256 -5.28 3.79 -12.17
CA GLY A 256 -5.06 4.51 -13.42
C GLY A 256 -3.59 4.86 -13.65
N PHE A 257 -2.83 5.15 -12.59
CA PHE A 257 -1.38 5.37 -12.68
C PHE A 257 -0.65 4.08 -13.09
N GLY A 258 -0.97 2.94 -12.47
CA GLY A 258 -0.44 1.63 -12.83
C GLY A 258 -0.75 1.25 -14.27
N LEU A 259 -2.00 1.39 -14.71
CA LEU A 259 -2.42 1.13 -16.09
C LEU A 259 -1.69 2.02 -17.10
N CYS A 260 -1.49 3.31 -16.77
CA CYS A 260 -0.68 4.20 -17.61
C CYS A 260 0.80 3.80 -17.69
N LEU A 261 1.35 3.12 -16.68
CA LEU A 261 2.70 2.58 -16.71
C LEU A 261 2.78 1.34 -17.61
N LEU A 262 1.80 0.43 -17.51
CA LEU A 262 1.67 -0.74 -18.41
C LEU A 262 1.57 -0.33 -19.88
N GLU A 263 0.66 0.60 -20.21
CA GLU A 263 0.50 1.14 -21.58
C GLU A 263 1.79 1.76 -22.15
N GLN A 264 2.74 2.12 -21.29
CA GLN A 264 4.03 2.68 -21.65
C GLN A 264 5.16 1.63 -21.68
N GLY A 265 4.84 0.35 -21.52
CA GLY A 265 5.80 -0.76 -21.43
C GLY A 265 6.64 -0.75 -20.15
N LYS A 266 6.18 -0.05 -19.10
CA LYS A 266 6.89 0.04 -17.81
C LYS A 266 6.33 -1.00 -16.83
N THR A 267 6.36 -2.26 -17.23
CA THR A 267 5.71 -3.36 -16.50
C THR A 267 6.18 -3.47 -15.04
N GLN A 268 7.48 -3.36 -14.78
CA GLN A 268 8.03 -3.43 -13.42
C GLN A 268 7.59 -2.28 -12.51
N ASP A 269 7.51 -1.07 -13.06
CA ASP A 269 7.02 0.09 -12.32
C ASP A 269 5.51 -0.11 -12.00
N ALA A 270 4.74 -0.62 -12.97
CA ALA A 270 3.31 -0.88 -12.80
C ALA A 270 3.04 -1.97 -11.76
N LEU A 271 3.75 -3.11 -11.82
CA LEU A 271 3.65 -4.19 -10.84
C LEU A 271 3.98 -3.70 -9.42
N SER A 272 4.92 -2.77 -9.27
CA SER A 272 5.21 -2.16 -7.97
C SER A 272 4.03 -1.32 -7.43
N VAL A 273 3.31 -0.62 -8.30
CA VAL A 273 2.08 0.10 -7.92
C VAL A 273 0.99 -0.91 -7.54
N PHE A 274 0.76 -1.93 -8.36
CA PHE A 274 -0.31 -2.92 -8.18
C PHE A 274 -0.12 -3.80 -6.94
N LYS A 275 1.09 -4.30 -6.70
CA LYS A 275 1.38 -5.06 -5.47
C LYS A 275 1.18 -4.22 -4.22
N HIS A 276 1.52 -2.92 -4.27
CA HIS A 276 1.22 -2.01 -3.18
C HIS A 276 -0.27 -1.69 -3.04
N MET A 277 -1.02 -1.65 -4.15
CA MET A 277 -2.48 -1.53 -4.10
C MET A 277 -3.13 -2.70 -3.36
N LEU A 278 -2.65 -3.94 -3.53
CA LEU A 278 -3.16 -5.09 -2.77
C LEU A 278 -2.87 -4.96 -1.26
N LEU A 279 -1.76 -4.31 -0.87
CA LEU A 279 -1.51 -4.00 0.54
C LEU A 279 -2.54 -3.01 1.11
N LEU A 280 -2.86 -1.96 0.33
CA LEU A 280 -3.83 -0.94 0.73
C LEU A 280 -5.27 -1.46 0.66
N ASN A 281 -5.64 -2.20 -0.38
CA ASN A 281 -6.99 -2.72 -0.60
C ASN A 281 -6.97 -4.24 -0.82
N PRO A 282 -6.83 -5.05 0.25
CA PRO A 282 -6.62 -6.50 0.15
C PRO A 282 -7.77 -7.27 -0.48
N LEU A 283 -9.01 -6.84 -0.31
CA LEU A 283 -10.17 -7.51 -0.92
C LEU A 283 -10.26 -7.30 -2.44
N ASP A 284 -9.31 -6.56 -3.00
CA ASP A 284 -9.07 -6.43 -4.43
C ASP A 284 -10.33 -6.18 -5.26
N ASN A 285 -11.18 -5.26 -4.78
CA ASN A 285 -12.41 -4.90 -5.47
C ASN A 285 -12.20 -4.33 -6.89
N GLN A 286 -10.95 -3.97 -7.22
CA GLN A 286 -10.53 -3.47 -8.53
C GLN A 286 -9.96 -4.57 -9.45
N GLY A 287 -9.79 -5.80 -8.95
CA GLY A 287 -9.29 -6.93 -9.75
C GLY A 287 -7.81 -6.83 -10.14
N ILE A 288 -7.01 -6.15 -9.32
CA ILE A 288 -5.57 -5.97 -9.51
C ILE A 288 -4.82 -7.30 -9.50
N ARG A 289 -5.29 -8.33 -8.78
CA ARG A 289 -4.64 -9.64 -8.76
C ARG A 289 -4.52 -10.26 -10.16
N PHE A 290 -5.54 -10.09 -11.01
CA PHE A 290 -5.53 -10.62 -12.37
C PHE A 290 -4.50 -9.92 -13.25
N ILE A 291 -4.31 -8.60 -13.04
CA ILE A 291 -3.29 -7.82 -13.76
C ILE A 291 -1.88 -8.24 -13.32
N ILE A 292 -1.68 -8.48 -12.02
CA ILE A 292 -0.40 -8.99 -11.52
C ILE A 292 -0.12 -10.37 -12.12
N ASP A 293 -1.12 -11.25 -12.12
CA ASP A 293 -0.97 -12.60 -12.64
C ASP A 293 -0.57 -12.62 -14.13
N GLU A 294 -1.25 -11.83 -14.95
CA GLU A 294 -0.98 -11.73 -16.39
C GLU A 294 0.46 -11.24 -16.69
N HIS A 295 1.03 -10.39 -15.84
CA HIS A 295 2.28 -9.68 -16.12
C HIS A 295 3.48 -10.10 -15.24
N GLN A 296 3.29 -10.92 -14.20
CA GLN A 296 4.38 -11.31 -13.30
C GLN A 296 5.36 -12.32 -13.90
N GLU A 297 4.96 -13.06 -14.94
CA GLU A 297 5.80 -14.02 -15.65
C GLU A 297 6.62 -13.41 -16.80
N GLU A 298 6.38 -12.14 -17.15
CA GLU A 298 7.14 -11.40 -18.18
C GLU A 298 8.55 -10.95 -17.71
N ILE A 299 9.07 -11.57 -16.64
CA ILE A 299 10.28 -11.19 -15.88
C ILE A 299 11.36 -12.26 -16.05
#